data_AF-A0A353D7M3-F1
#
_entry.id   AF-A0A353D7M3-F1
#
_cell.length_a   1.000
_cell.length_b   1.000
_cell.length_c   1.000
_cell.angle_alpha   90.00
_cell.angle_beta   90.00
_cell.angle_gamma   90.00
#
_symmetry.space_group_name_H-M   'P 1'
#
loop_
_entity.id
_entity.type
_entity.pdbx_description
1 polymer ?
#
loop_
_entity_poly.entity_id
_entity_poly.type
_entity_poly.pdbx_seq_one_letter_code
_entity_poly.pdbx_strand_id
1 'polypeptide(L)' 'LSLALYAWAIRRARALTAILVMTLEPVLNPLWVALGLGEIPGPWALAGGAVVLLAVTWRGLGSTRSA' A
#
# COMPACT_ATOMS: atom_id res chain seq x y z
N LEU A 1 -13.07 -10.27 7.64
CA LEU A 1 -12.92 -10.68 6.22
C LEU A 1 -11.51 -10.42 5.70
N SER A 2 -11.00 -9.17 5.76
CA SER A 2 -9.65 -8.84 5.24
C SER A 2 -8.54 -9.73 5.82
N LEU A 3 -8.48 -9.92 7.14
CA LEU A 3 -7.48 -10.77 7.80
C LEU A 3 -7.56 -12.25 7.39
N ALA A 4 -8.76 -12.76 7.16
CA ALA A 4 -8.96 -14.13 6.71
C ALA A 4 -8.49 -14.33 5.25
N LEU A 5 -8.76 -13.35 4.39
CA LEU A 5 -8.25 -13.32 3.02
C LEU A 5 -6.72 -13.15 2.99
N TYR A 6 -6.17 -12.34 3.89
CA TYR A 6 -4.72 -12.16 4.05
C TYR A 6 -4.02 -13.45 4.46
N ALA A 7 -4.54 -14.13 5.50
CA ALA A 7 -4.00 -15.40 5.98
C ALA A 7 -4.10 -16.50 4.91
N TRP A 8 -5.15 -16.49 4.09
CA TRP A 8 -5.32 -17.40 2.96
C TRP A 8 -4.35 -17.11 1.82
N ALA A 9 -4.14 -15.83 1.49
CA ALA A 9 -3.24 -15.39 0.43
C ALA A 9 -1.77 -15.67 0.78
N ILE A 10 -1.34 -15.40 2.02
CA ILE A 10 0.04 -15.67 2.47
C ILE A 10 0.39 -17.16 2.39
N ARG A 11 -0.58 -18.07 2.57
CA ARG A 11 -0.36 -19.52 2.45
C ARG A 11 -0.20 -20.01 1.00
N ARG A 12 -0.57 -19.20 0.00
CA ARG A 12 -0.58 -19.57 -1.43
C ARG A 12 0.34 -18.71 -2.29
N ALA A 13 0.62 -17.48 -1.86
CA ALA A 13 1.55 -16.58 -2.50
C ALA A 13 2.98 -16.87 -2.05
N ARG A 14 3.94 -16.82 -2.97
CA ARG A 14 5.36 -16.79 -2.61
C ARG A 14 5.60 -15.59 -1.69
N ALA A 15 6.44 -15.75 -0.66
CA ALA A 15 6.71 -14.72 0.34
C ALA A 15 7.03 -13.35 -0.27
N LEU A 16 7.74 -13.34 -1.39
CA LEU A 16 8.09 -12.14 -2.14
C LEU A 16 6.86 -11.40 -2.70
N THR A 17 5.89 -12.14 -3.26
CA THR A 17 4.64 -11.56 -3.78
C THR A 17 3.77 -11.02 -2.64
N ALA A 18 3.70 -11.71 -1.50
CA ALA A 18 2.95 -11.25 -0.34
C ALA A 18 3.51 -9.92 0.20
N ILE A 19 4.85 -9.81 0.30
CA ILE A 19 5.52 -8.56 0.71
C ILE A 19 5.27 -7.44 -0.30
N LEU A 20 5.39 -7.72 -1.60
CA LEU A 20 5.10 -6.76 -2.67
C LEU A 20 3.67 -6.21 -2.58
N VAL A 21 2.68 -7.08 -2.39
CA VAL A 21 1.27 -6.69 -2.25
C VAL A 21 1.05 -5.89 -0.97
N MET A 22 1.64 -6.30 0.17
CA MET A 22 1.61 -5.54 1.42
C MET A 22 2.19 -4.14 1.29
N THR A 23 3.26 -3.99 0.51
CA THR A 23 3.85 -2.66 0.24
C THR A 23 3.04 -1.83 -0.75
N LEU A 24 2.24 -2.46 -1.62
CA LEU A 24 1.37 -1.74 -2.57
C LEU A 24 0.05 -1.27 -1.94
N GLU A 25 -0.47 -2.01 -0.95
CA GLU A 25 -1.75 -1.71 -0.29
C GLU A 25 -1.90 -0.23 0.16
N PRO A 26 -0.90 0.38 0.83
CA PRO A 26 -1.01 1.77 1.29
C PRO A 26 -1.08 2.78 0.14
N VAL A 27 -0.49 2.45 -1.01
CA VAL A 27 -0.49 3.28 -2.23
C VAL A 27 -1.83 3.16 -2.94
N LEU A 28 -2.36 1.93 -3.00
CA LEU A 28 -3.63 1.63 -3.65
C LEU A 28 -4.82 2.23 -2.88
N ASN A 29 -4.79 2.30 -1.55
CA ASN A 29 -5.91 2.81 -0.76
C ASN A 29 -6.35 4.25 -1.13
N PRO A 30 -5.45 5.26 -1.19
CA PRO A 30 -5.80 6.60 -1.67
C PRO A 30 -6.26 6.63 -3.13
N LEU A 31 -5.66 5.81 -3.99
CA LEU A 31 -6.02 5.71 -5.41
C LEU A 31 -7.45 5.18 -5.58
N TRP A 32 -7.84 4.15 -4.83
CA TRP A 32 -9.19 3.59 -4.88
C TRP A 32 -10.24 4.56 -4.38
N VAL A 33 -9.95 5.33 -3.33
CA VAL A 33 -10.85 6.39 -2.85
C VAL A 33 -11.02 7.47 -3.91
N ALA A 34 -9.94 7.94 -4.54
CA ALA A 34 -10.00 8.94 -5.59
C ALA A 34 -10.77 8.45 -6.85
N LEU A 35 -10.60 7.19 -7.25
CA LEU A 35 -11.27 6.62 -8.42
C LEU A 35 -12.72 6.20 -8.16
N GLY A 36 -13.03 5.70 -6.97
CA GLY A 36 -14.33 5.10 -6.65
C GLY A 36 -15.37 6.10 -6.15
N LEU A 37 -14.96 7.13 -5.42
CA LEU A 37 -15.86 8.17 -4.90
C LEU A 37 -15.82 9.45 -5.75
N GLY A 38 -14.77 9.67 -6.55
CA GLY A 38 -14.61 10.88 -7.38
C GLY A 38 -14.46 12.17 -6.57
N GLU A 39 -14.48 12.09 -5.25
CA GLU A 39 -14.22 13.19 -4.34
C GLU A 39 -12.73 13.52 -4.44
N ILE A 40 -12.43 14.71 -4.97
CA ILE A 40 -11.06 15.24 -4.99
C ILE A 40 -10.62 15.28 -3.52
N PRO A 41 -9.59 14.51 -3.13
CA PRO A 41 -9.15 14.46 -1.74
C PRO A 41 -8.83 15.87 -1.29
N GLY A 42 -9.47 16.31 -0.21
CA GLY A 42 -9.22 17.63 0.37
C GLY A 42 -7.74 17.80 0.76
N PRO A 43 -7.30 19.03 1.07
CA PRO A 43 -5.88 19.32 1.34
C PRO A 43 -5.23 18.41 2.39
N TRP A 44 -5.99 18.02 3.43
CA TRP A 44 -5.54 17.12 4.48
C TRP A 44 -5.42 15.66 4.03
N ALA A 45 -6.29 15.20 3.13
CA ALA A 45 -6.20 13.86 2.54
C ALA A 45 -4.98 13.75 1.60
N LEU A 46 -4.69 14.81 0.85
CA LEU A 46 -3.48 14.90 0.04
C LEU A 46 -2.22 14.91 0.91
N ALA A 47 -2.22 15.67 2.01
CA ALA A 47 -1.09 15.69 2.95
C ALA A 47 -0.85 14.30 3.59
N GLY A 48 -1.91 13.64 4.06
CA GLY A 48 -1.81 12.28 4.59
C GLY A 48 -1.32 11.27 3.55
N GLY A 49 -1.85 11.35 2.32
CA GLY A 49 -1.41 10.51 1.19
C GLY A 49 0.06 10.73 0.85
N ALA A 50 0.52 11.99 0.81
CA ALA A 50 1.92 12.32 0.55
C ALA A 50 2.86 11.75 1.62
N VAL A 51 2.48 11.81 2.91
CA VAL A 51 3.26 11.22 4.00
C VAL A 51 3.37 9.70 3.85
N VAL A 52 2.25 9.01 3.56
CA VAL A 52 2.26 7.55 3.36
C VAL A 52 3.11 7.17 2.15
N LEU A 53 2.97 7.85 1.02
CA LEU A 53 3.77 7.62 -0.18
C LEU A 53 5.27 7.81 0.11
N LEU A 54 5.65 8.93 0.71
CA LEU A 54 7.05 9.20 1.06
C LEU A 54 7.62 8.13 2.00
N ALA A 55 6.89 7.71 3.02
CA ALA A 55 7.33 6.69 3.97
C ALA A 55 7.52 5.32 3.29
N VAL A 56 6.57 4.91 2.43
CA VAL A 56 6.65 3.63 1.70
C VAL A 56 7.77 3.66 0.66
N THR A 57 7.91 4.75 -0.10
CA THR A 57 9.00 4.91 -1.07
C THR A 57 10.37 4.92 -0.38
N TRP A 58 10.52 5.64 0.74
CA TRP A 58 11.76 5.65 1.52
C TRP A 58 12.13 4.25 2.03
N ARG A 59 11.15 3.53 2.58
CA ARG A 59 11.33 2.14 3.04
C ARG A 59 11.70 1.21 1.89
N GLY A 60 11.06 1.38 0.72
CA GLY A 60 11.37 0.62 -0.49
C GLY A 60 12.81 0.84 -0.95
N LEU A 61 13.24 2.09 -1.06
CA LEU A 61 14.61 2.44 -1.43
C LEU A 61 15.65 1.89 -0.44
N GLY A 62 15.36 1.91 0.86
CA GLY A 62 16.21 1.29 1.89
C GLY A 62 16.25 -0.24 1.79
N SER A 63 15.15 -0.87 1.38
CA SER A 63 15.05 -2.33 1.24
C SER A 63 15.77 -2.91 0.02
N THR A 64 15.98 -2.12 -1.05
CA THR A 64 16.80 -2.50 -2.21
C THR A 64 18.27 -2.74 -1.84
N ARG A 65 18.71 -2.33 -0.65
CA ARG A 65 20.10 -2.49 -0.18
C ARG A 65 20.36 -3.73 0.67
N SER A 66 19.36 -4.58 0.88
CA SER A 66 19.48 -5.81 1.70
C SER A 66 19.21 -7.11 0.91
N ALA A 67 19.31 -7.09 -0.42
CA ALA A 67 19.26 -8.27 -1.27
C ALA A 67 20.64 -8.58 -1.86
#